data_AF-V8N3E9-F1
#
_entry.id   AF-V8N3E9-F1
#
_cell.length_a   1.000
_cell.length_b   1.000
_cell.length_c   1.000
_cell.angle_alpha   90.00
_cell.angle_beta   90.00
_cell.angle_gamma   90.00
#
_symmetry.space_group_name_H-M   'P 1'
#
loop_
_entity.id
_entity.type
_entity.pdbx_description
1 polymer ?
#
loop_
_entity_poly.entity_id
_entity_poly.type
_entity_poly.pdbx_seq_one_letter_code
_entity_poly.pdbx_strand_id
1 'polypeptide(L)' 'MEVLVCRVYGFYPKEMDATWRKDGEVWEQDTFWGGVLPNSDGTYHAWLSIEVDPKERDRYRCYVDHDGLPEPLILAWVEP' A
#
# COMPACT_ATOMS: atom_id res chain seq x y z
N MET A 1 -3.10 10.76 16.40
CA MET A 1 -2.83 9.60 15.55
C MET A 1 -3.63 9.78 14.27
N GLU A 2 -3.08 9.36 13.14
CA GLU A 2 -3.65 9.46 11.80
C GLU A 2 -3.55 8.10 11.13
N VAL A 3 -4.55 7.73 10.33
CA VAL A 3 -4.54 6.48 9.57
C VAL A 3 -4.16 6.77 8.14
N LEU A 4 -3.01 6.22 7.70
CA LEU A 4 -2.62 6.25 6.30
C LEU A 4 -3.15 4.99 5.62
N VAL A 5 -3.73 5.15 4.43
CA VAL A 5 -4.27 4.03 3.65
C VAL A 5 -3.64 4.02 2.27
N CYS A 6 -3.00 2.91 1.92
CA CYS A 6 -2.53 2.64 0.58
C CYS A 6 -3.54 1.73 -0.12
N ARG A 7 -4.13 2.22 -1.21
CA ARG A 7 -5.10 1.49 -2.03
C ARG A 7 -4.50 1.15 -3.37
N VAL A 8 -4.63 -0.11 -3.77
CA VAL A 8 -4.19 -0.62 -5.08
C VAL A 8 -5.42 -1.18 -5.78
N TYR A 9 -5.68 -0.73 -7.01
CA TYR A 9 -6.93 -1.04 -7.72
C TYR A 9 -6.66 -1.35 -9.18
N GLY A 10 -7.45 -2.25 -9.77
CA GLY A 10 -7.41 -2.52 -11.21
C GLY A 10 -6.22 -3.36 -11.66
N PHE A 11 -5.60 -4.12 -10.76
CA PHE A 11 -4.40 -4.91 -11.09
C PHE A 11 -4.75 -6.36 -11.46
N TYR A 12 -3.90 -6.97 -12.31
CA TYR A 12 -3.96 -8.36 -12.73
C TYR A 12 -2.58 -8.82 -13.22
N PRO A 13 -2.04 -9.99 -12.81
CA PRO A 13 -2.68 -11.11 -12.10
C PRO A 13 -2.93 -10.85 -10.61
N LYS A 14 -3.54 -11.82 -9.90
CA LYS A 14 -3.94 -11.69 -8.48
C LYS A 14 -2.75 -11.50 -7.53
N GLU A 15 -1.67 -12.22 -7.77
CA GLU A 15 -0.51 -12.21 -6.87
C GLU A 15 0.17 -10.85 -6.92
N MET A 16 0.39 -10.28 -5.75
CA MET A 16 0.93 -8.93 -5.56
C MET A 16 1.46 -8.80 -4.14
N ASP A 17 2.47 -7.94 -3.96
CA ASP A 17 3.03 -7.63 -2.65
C ASP A 17 2.89 -6.12 -2.38
N ALA A 18 2.45 -5.77 -1.18
CA ALA A 18 2.38 -4.38 -0.76
C ALA A 18 2.84 -4.21 0.68
N THR A 19 3.72 -3.23 0.92
CA THR A 19 4.32 -2.98 2.23
C THR A 19 4.38 -1.49 2.54
N TRP A 20 4.23 -1.14 3.82
CA TRP A 20 4.65 0.16 4.30
C TRP A 20 6.14 0.13 4.60
N ARG A 21 6.85 1.21 4.29
CA ARG A 21 8.22 1.42 4.73
C ARG A 21 8.37 2.78 5.38
N LYS A 22 9.10 2.83 6.50
CA LYS A 22 9.48 4.05 7.21
C LYS A 22 10.96 4.29 6.96
N ASP A 23 11.30 5.40 6.31
CA ASP A 23 12.68 5.74 5.94
C ASP A 23 13.46 4.61 5.23
N GLY A 24 12.75 3.78 4.46
CA GLY A 24 13.30 2.66 3.70
C GLY A 24 13.25 1.29 4.39
N GLU A 25 12.98 1.25 5.70
CA GLU A 25 12.82 -0.01 6.44
C GLU A 25 11.37 -0.49 6.43
N VAL A 26 11.16 -1.80 6.28
CA VAL A 26 9.81 -2.39 6.26
C VAL A 26 9.13 -2.17 7.60
N TRP A 27 7.90 -1.64 7.54
CA TRP A 27 7.06 -1.35 8.69
C TRP A 27 5.89 -2.33 8.71
N GLU A 28 5.96 -3.33 9.60
CA GLU A 28 4.88 -4.32 9.79
C GLU A 28 4.01 -4.01 11.03
N GLN A 29 4.52 -3.22 11.97
CA GLN A 29 3.82 -2.90 13.22
C GLN A 29 2.49 -2.20 12.94
N ASP A 30 1.41 -2.69 13.53
CA ASP A 30 0.06 -2.15 13.40
C ASP A 30 -0.40 -1.96 11.95
N THR A 31 0.18 -2.74 11.03
CA THR A 31 -0.25 -2.77 9.63
C THR A 31 -1.45 -3.68 9.50
N PHE A 32 -2.59 -3.11 9.11
CA PHE A 32 -3.78 -3.86 8.77
C PHE A 32 -3.79 -4.16 7.27
N TRP A 33 -3.93 -5.44 6.91
CA TRP A 33 -4.06 -5.89 5.53
C TRP A 33 -5.50 -6.29 5.20
N GLY A 34 -6.09 -5.61 4.24
CA GLY A 34 -7.44 -5.91 3.73
C GLY A 34 -7.51 -7.15 2.83
N GLY A 35 -6.35 -7.70 2.46
CA GLY A 35 -6.24 -8.79 1.49
C GLY A 35 -6.48 -8.34 0.05
N VAL A 36 -6.44 -9.32 -0.86
CA VAL A 36 -6.71 -9.14 -2.29
C VAL A 36 -8.11 -9.65 -2.62
N LEU A 37 -8.96 -8.76 -3.09
CA LEU A 37 -10.36 -9.03 -3.42
C LEU A 37 -10.62 -8.86 -4.93
N PRO A 38 -11.50 -9.69 -5.53
CA PRO A 38 -11.84 -9.57 -6.95
C PRO A 38 -12.77 -8.39 -7.23
N ASN A 39 -12.59 -7.78 -8.40
CA ASN A 39 -13.51 -6.81 -9.02
C ASN A 39 -14.44 -7.51 -10.02
N SER A 40 -15.54 -6.84 -10.38
CA SER A 40 -16.50 -7.34 -11.39
C SER A 40 -15.96 -7.29 -12.82
N ASP A 41 -14.92 -6.50 -13.08
CA ASP A 41 -14.29 -6.33 -14.39
C ASP A 41 -13.17 -7.34 -14.68
N GLY A 42 -12.95 -8.30 -13.78
CA GLY A 42 -11.91 -9.32 -13.90
C GLY A 42 -10.54 -8.91 -13.32
N THR A 43 -10.42 -7.71 -12.74
CA THR A 43 -9.23 -7.26 -12.02
C THR A 43 -9.35 -7.52 -10.51
N TYR A 44 -8.35 -7.08 -9.75
CA TYR A 44 -8.33 -7.16 -8.28
C TYR A 44 -8.13 -5.78 -7.63
N HIS A 45 -8.48 -5.70 -6.35
CA HIS A 45 -8.14 -4.58 -5.49
C HIS A 45 -7.62 -5.06 -4.14
N ALA A 46 -6.79 -4.23 -3.50
CA ALA A 46 -6.21 -4.48 -2.19
C ALA A 46 -5.97 -3.17 -1.45
N TRP A 47 -5.83 -3.25 -0.12
CA TRP A 47 -5.42 -2.10 0.67
C TRP A 47 -4.69 -2.51 1.95
N LEU A 48 -3.72 -1.68 2.35
CA LEU A 48 -3.04 -1.72 3.63
C LEU A 48 -3.19 -0.39 4.34
N SER A 49 -3.30 -0.42 5.66
CA SER A 49 -3.33 0.78 6.48
C SER A 49 -2.44 0.68 7.71
N ILE A 50 -1.91 1.82 8.14
CA ILE A 50 -1.11 1.98 9.36
C ILE A 50 -1.63 3.17 10.16
N GLU A 51 -1.47 3.11 11.48
CA GLU A 51 -1.70 4.25 12.37
C GLU A 51 -0.37 4.91 12.73
N VAL A 52 -0.26 6.23 12.52
CA VAL A 52 0.99 6.98 12.66
C VAL A 52 0.80 8.27 13.47
N ASP A 53 1.90 8.82 13.97
CA ASP A 53 1.93 10.23 14.37
C ASP A 53 1.89 11.10 13.10
N PRO A 54 0.95 12.06 12.97
CA PRO A 54 0.89 12.98 11.84
C PRO A 54 2.23 13.70 11.56
N LYS A 55 3.05 13.94 12.59
CA LYS A 55 4.38 14.56 12.43
C LYS A 55 5.39 13.68 11.71
N GLU A 56 5.15 12.38 11.68
CA GLU A 56 6.02 11.39 11.04
C GLU A 56 5.47 10.89 9.70
N ARG A 57 4.26 11.29 9.29
CA ARG A 57 3.56 10.74 8.12
C ARG A 57 4.42 10.75 6.85
N ASP A 58 5.22 11.78 6.65
CA ASP A 58 6.01 11.97 5.43
C ASP A 58 7.20 11.01 5.34
N ARG A 59 7.54 10.32 6.44
CA ARG A 59 8.56 9.26 6.50
C ARG A 59 8.05 7.93 5.97
N TYR A 60 6.73 7.77 5.86
CA TYR A 60 6.09 6.56 5.40
C TYR A 60 5.88 6.60 3.88
N ARG A 61 6.15 5.46 3.25
CA ARG A 61 5.94 5.23 1.82
C ARG A 61 5.30 3.85 1.64
N CYS A 62 4.33 3.75 0.74
CA CYS A 62 3.76 2.48 0.34
C CYS A 62 4.53 1.94 -0.86
N TYR A 63 4.99 0.70 -0.76
CA TYR A 63 5.69 -0.02 -1.82
C TYR A 63 4.75 -1.09 -2.36
N VAL A 64 4.58 -1.11 -3.67
CA VAL A 64 3.72 -2.06 -4.37
C VAL A 64 4.55 -2.77 -5.44
N ASP A 65 4.69 -4.07 -5.30
CA ASP A 65 5.34 -4.94 -6.27
C ASP A 65 4.30 -5.85 -6.93
N HIS A 66 4.38 -5.95 -8.25
CA HIS A 66 3.37 -6.64 -9.06
C HIS A 66 3.92 -6.95 -10.45
N ASP A 67 3.63 -8.15 -10.96
CA ASP A 67 4.06 -8.61 -12.28
C ASP A 67 3.59 -7.72 -13.45
N GLY A 68 2.54 -6.92 -13.24
CA GLY A 68 2.05 -5.95 -14.23
C GLY A 68 2.89 -4.69 -14.34
N LEU A 69 3.88 -4.51 -13.47
CA LEU A 69 4.74 -3.33 -13.40
C LEU A 69 6.19 -3.69 -13.76
N PRO A 70 6.90 -2.85 -14.53
CA PRO A 70 8.31 -3.08 -14.81
C PRO A 70 9.21 -2.87 -13.59
N GLU A 71 8.78 -2.03 -12.64
CA GLU A 71 9.47 -1.72 -11.39
C GLU A 71 8.44 -1.51 -10.27
N PRO A 72 8.81 -1.73 -8.99
CA PRO A 72 7.90 -1.48 -7.86
C PRO A 72 7.44 -0.01 -7.81
N LEU A 73 6.14 0.19 -7.56
CA LEU A 73 5.59 1.53 -7.33
C LEU A 73 5.84 1.97 -5.90
N ILE A 74 6.36 3.19 -5.75
CA ILE A 74 6.63 3.82 -4.45
C ILE A 74 5.75 5.05 -4.32
N LEU A 75 4.75 4.98 -3.44
CA LEU A 75 3.75 6.02 -3.25
C LEU A 75 4.02 6.79 -1.96
N ALA A 76 4.10 8.11 -2.08
CA ALA A 76 4.13 9.03 -0.96
C ALA A 76 2.71 9.41 -0.53
N TRP A 77 2.57 9.78 0.74
CA TRP A 77 1.34 10.44 1.19
C TRP A 77 1.21 11.80 0.51
N VAL A 78 0.03 12.10 0.01
CA VAL A 78 -0.32 13.40 -0.57
C VAL A 78 -1.47 13.95 0.27
N GLU A 79 -1.31 15.15 0.83
CA GLU A 79 -2.42 15.82 1.49
C GLU A 79 -3.57 16.02 0.48
N PRO A 80 -4.82 15.70 0.86
CA PRO A 80 -5.98 15.94 0.00
C PRO A 80 -6.25 17.43 -0.24
#